data_AF-A0A971GC45-F1
#
_entry.id   AF-A0A971GC45-F1
#
_cell.length_a   1.000
_cell.length_b   1.000
_cell.length_c   1.000
_cell.angle_alpha   90.00
_cell.angle_beta   90.00
_cell.angle_gamma   90.00
#
_symmetry.space_group_name_H-M   'P 1'
#
loop_
_entity.id
_entity.type
_entity.pdbx_description
1 polymer ?
#
loop_
_entity_poly.entity_id
_entity_poly.type
_entity_poly.pdbx_seq_one_letter_code
_entity_poly.pdbx_strand_id
1 'polypeptide(L)' 'MFCSNCGTSVPDGSKFCVSCGSSMQQSEETNEQQLQESLQQQEQEEYQPQQQPEPQQQPEP' A
#
# COMPACT_ATOMS: atom_id res chain seq x y z
N MET A 1 -15.19 6.27 23.22
CA MET A 1 -15.75 5.58 22.03
C MET A 1 -15.51 4.06 22.05
N PHE A 2 -16.20 3.24 21.27
CA PHE A 2 -15.87 1.80 21.12
C PHE A 2 -15.18 1.55 19.78
N CYS A 3 -14.19 0.64 19.74
CA CYS A 3 -13.52 0.26 18.51
C CYS A 3 -14.47 -0.51 17.59
N SER A 4 -14.62 -0.06 16.35
CA SER A 4 -15.45 -0.74 15.35
C SER A 4 -14.88 -2.10 14.90
N ASN A 5 -13.59 -2.36 15.16
CA ASN A 5 -12.93 -3.60 14.76
C ASN A 5 -13.05 -4.71 15.82
N CYS A 6 -12.83 -4.39 17.09
CA CYS A 6 -12.80 -5.38 18.18
C CYS A 6 -13.85 -5.16 19.28
N GLY A 7 -14.56 -4.03 19.28
CA GLY A 7 -15.56 -3.69 20.29
C GLY A 7 -15.01 -3.20 21.63
N THR A 8 -13.69 -3.04 21.79
CA THR A 8 -13.10 -2.54 23.03
C THR A 8 -13.42 -1.06 23.27
N SER A 9 -13.60 -0.66 24.53
CA SER A 9 -13.70 0.75 24.91
C SER A 9 -12.36 1.46 24.71
N VAL A 10 -12.36 2.51 23.89
CA VAL A 10 -11.18 3.32 23.56
C VAL A 10 -11.40 4.75 24.07
N PRO A 11 -10.41 5.33 24.78
CA PRO A 11 -10.49 6.71 25.22
C PRO A 11 -10.52 7.68 24.04
N ASP A 12 -11.32 8.74 24.17
CA ASP A 12 -11.50 9.73 23.12
C ASP A 12 -10.18 10.48 22.84
N GLY A 13 -9.87 10.69 21.56
CA GLY A 13 -8.58 11.25 21.12
C GLY A 13 -7.48 10.21 20.85
N SER A 14 -7.73 8.92 21.08
CA SER A 14 -6.79 7.85 20.71
C SER A 14 -6.74 7.69 19.19
N LYS A 15 -5.54 7.75 18.61
CA LYS A 15 -5.33 7.51 17.16
C LYS A 15 -5.52 6.04 16.77
N PHE A 16 -5.25 5.12 17.71
CA PHE A 16 -5.32 3.67 17.50
C PHE A 16 -6.00 2.98 18.70
N CYS A 17 -6.59 1.81 18.46
CA CYS A 17 -7.17 1.00 19.50
C CYS A 17 -6.06 0.36 20.35
N VAL A 18 -6.10 0.58 21.67
CA VAL A 18 -5.15 -0.01 22.63
C VAL A 18 -5.24 -1.53 22.75
N SER A 19 -6.32 -2.14 22.26
CA SER A 19 -6.54 -3.58 22.40
C SER A 19 -6.20 -4.38 21.15
N CYS A 20 -6.48 -3.85 19.95
CA CYS A 20 -6.24 -4.56 18.69
C CYS A 20 -5.29 -3.84 17.74
N GLY A 21 -4.92 -2.59 18.04
CA GLY A 21 -4.04 -1.78 17.18
C GLY A 21 -4.72 -1.14 15.98
N SER A 22 -6.03 -1.36 15.75
CA SER A 22 -6.74 -0.75 14.62
C SER A 22 -6.78 0.78 14.71
N SER A 23 -6.53 1.47 13.60
CA SER A 23 -6.66 2.93 13.54
C SER A 23 -8.09 3.35 13.85
N MET A 24 -8.22 4.31 14.77
CA MET A 24 -9.50 4.92 15.15
C MET A 24 -9.74 6.24 14.39
N GLN A 25 -8.72 6.78 13.72
CA GLN A 25 -8.87 7.92 12.82
C GLN A 25 -9.35 7.43 11.45
N GLN A 26 -10.66 7.26 11.33
CA GLN A 26 -11.31 7.01 10.04
C GLN A 26 -11.88 8.34 9.53
N SER A 27 -11.06 9.19 8.89
CA SER A 27 -11.63 10.18 7.96
C SER A 27 -10.69 10.94 7.03
N GLU A 28 -9.38 11.14 7.27
CA GLU A 28 -8.64 12.08 6.39
C GLU A 28 -7.31 11.59 5.76
N GLU A 29 -6.68 10.52 6.26
CA GLU A 29 -5.35 10.10 5.74
C GLU A 29 -5.38 8.89 4.78
N THR A 30 -6.53 8.25 4.58
CA THR A 30 -6.61 7.02 3.75
C THR A 30 -6.34 7.27 2.26
N ASN A 31 -6.50 8.49 1.77
CA ASN A 31 -6.28 8.77 0.35
C ASN A 31 -4.78 8.88 0.01
N GLU A 32 -3.96 9.42 0.91
CA GLU A 32 -2.53 9.66 0.64
C GLU A 32 -1.72 8.36 0.65
N GLN A 33 -1.98 7.46 1.61
CA GLN A 33 -1.26 6.18 1.69
C GLN A 33 -1.66 5.23 0.55
N GLN A 34 -2.94 5.21 0.16
CA GLN A 34 -3.41 4.35 -0.93
C GLN A 34 -2.98 4.89 -2.30
N LEU A 35 -2.92 6.22 -2.48
CA LEU A 35 -2.41 6.87 -3.70
C LEU A 35 -0.90 6.64 -3.85
N GLN A 36 -0.14 6.76 -2.76
CA GLN A 36 1.31 6.55 -2.75
C GLN A 36 1.68 5.09 -3.07
N GLU A 37 0.93 4.12 -2.53
CA GLU A 37 1.13 2.69 -2.85
C GLU A 37 0.70 2.34 -4.28
N SER A 38 -0.30 3.02 -4.84
CA SER A 38 -0.64 2.87 -6.26
C SER A 38 0.36 3.54 -7.21
N LEU A 39 0.92 4.70 -6.87
CA LEU A 39 1.97 5.35 -7.66
C LEU A 39 3.26 4.52 -7.66
N GLN A 40 3.61 3.93 -6.52
CA GLN A 40 4.75 3.00 -6.42
C GLN A 40 4.56 1.73 -7.25
N GLN A 41 3.33 1.23 -7.42
CA GLN A 41 3.06 0.08 -8.29
C GLN A 41 3.08 0.46 -9.77
N GLN A 42 2.57 1.64 -10.14
CA GLN A 42 2.60 2.14 -11.51
C GLN A 42 4.03 2.46 -11.99
N GLU A 43 4.90 2.97 -11.11
CA GLU A 43 6.30 3.26 -11.44
C GLU A 43 7.12 1.97 -11.67
N GLN A 44 6.77 0.86 -11.01
CA GLN A 44 7.38 -0.47 -11.23
C GLN A 44 6.95 -1.14 -12.55
N GLU A 45 5.74 -0.87 -13.04
CA GLU A 45 5.28 -1.35 -14.35
C GLU A 45 5.83 -0.51 -15.51
N GLU A 46 6.02 0.80 -15.33
CA GLU A 46 6.55 1.71 -16.36
C GLU A 46 8.09 1.62 -16.53
N TYR A 47 8.83 1.13 -15.52
CA TYR A 47 10.27 0.88 -15.61
C TYR A 47 10.67 -0.43 -16.32
N GLN A 48 9.73 -1.09 -17.03
CA GLN A 48 10.05 -2.13 -18.02
C GLN A 48 9.85 -1.61 -19.46
N PRO A 49 10.66 -0.64 -19.96
CA PRO A 49 10.79 -0.49 -21.39
C PRO A 49 11.72 -1.62 -21.88
N GLN A 50 11.10 -2.67 -22.42
CA GLN A 50 11.70 -3.57 -23.41
C GLN A 50 12.82 -4.51 -22.92
N GLN A 51 12.42 -5.54 -22.16
CA GLN A 51 12.91 -6.89 -22.45
C GLN A 51 12.40 -7.30 -23.84
N GLN A 52 12.96 -6.68 -24.90
CA GLN A 52 13.02 -7.38 -26.17
C GLN A 52 13.84 -8.65 -25.87
N PRO A 53 13.35 -9.86 -26.15
CA PRO A 53 14.26 -10.98 -26.24
C PRO A 53 15.31 -10.58 -27.27
N GLU A 54 16.58 -10.51 -26.85
CA GLU A 54 17.71 -10.23 -27.73
C GLU A 54 17.51 -11.00 -29.05
N PRO A 55 17.67 -10.37 -30.23
CA PRO A 55 17.77 -11.14 -31.46
C PRO A 55 18.96 -12.06 -31.26
N GLN A 56 18.66 -13.36 -31.12
CA GLN A 56 19.61 -14.39 -30.74
C GLN A 56 20.88 -14.23 -31.57
N GLN A 57 21.93 -13.67 -30.98
CA GLN A 57 23.28 -13.73 -31.53
C GLN A 57 23.75 -15.16 -31.30
N GLN A 58 23.26 -16.08 -32.13
CA GLN A 58 23.92 -17.36 -32.33
C GLN A 58 25.11 -17.09 -33.25
N PRO A 59 26.36 -17.30 -32.81
CA PRO A 59 27.47 -17.35 -33.76
C PRO A 59 27.26 -18.52 -34.73
N GLU A 60 27.49 -18.23 -36.01
CA GLU A 60 27.37 -19.07 -37.20
C GLU A 60 28.11 -20.43 -37.08
N PRO A 61 27.73 -21.47 -37.86
CA PRO A 61 28.39 -22.78 -37.86
C PRO A 61 29.82 -22.77 -38.44
#